data_AF-A0A2X4U634-F1
#
_entry.id   AF-A0A2X4U634-F1
#
_cell.length_a   1.000
_cell.length_b   1.000
_cell.length_c   1.000
_cell.angle_alpha   90.00
_cell.angle_beta   90.00
_cell.angle_gamma   90.00
#
_symmetry.space_group_name_H-M   'P 1'
#
loop_
_entity.id
_entity.type
_entity.pdbx_description
1 polymer ?
#
loop_
_entity_poly.entity_id
_entity_poly.type
_entity_poly.pdbx_seq_one_letter_code
_entity_poly.pdbx_strand_id
1 'polypeptide(L)'
;MLVSPTTLLVALRTIANLWRYEHQSRNAQHIADRASKLYDKMRLFVDDMSAIGQSLDKAQDNYRQAMKKLASGRGNVLAQAEAFRGLGVEIKREINPDLAEQAVTQDEEYRLRSIPEGRQDEHYPNDERVKQQLS
;
A
#
# COMPACT_ATOMS: atom_id res chain seq x y z
N MET A 1 -14.15 54.12 -61.95
CA MET A 1 -12.86 53.42 -61.96
C MET A 1 -13.04 52.09 -62.65
N LEU A 2 -12.37 51.86 -63.77
CA LEU A 2 -12.40 50.58 -64.48
C LEU A 2 -11.43 49.64 -63.75
N VAL A 3 -11.92 48.51 -63.26
CA VAL A 3 -11.08 47.55 -62.56
C VAL A 3 -10.16 46.87 -63.58
N SER A 4 -8.84 47.02 -63.42
CA SER A 4 -7.88 46.33 -64.29
C SER A 4 -7.82 44.84 -63.91
N PRO A 5 -7.66 43.91 -64.88
CA PRO A 5 -7.56 42.47 -64.63
C PRO A 5 -6.58 42.09 -63.51
N THR A 6 -5.48 42.83 -63.39
CA THR A 6 -4.46 42.63 -62.35
C THR A 6 -4.99 42.93 -60.94
N THR A 7 -5.81 43.97 -60.77
CA THR A 7 -6.40 44.36 -59.48
C THR A 7 -7.43 43.34 -59.00
N LEU A 8 -8.22 42.77 -59.91
CA LEU A 8 -9.15 41.68 -59.60
C LEU A 8 -8.40 40.42 -59.14
N LEU A 9 -7.31 40.09 -59.84
CA LEU A 9 -6.51 38.90 -59.52
C LEU A 9 -5.81 39.03 -58.16
N VAL A 10 -5.37 40.23 -57.79
CA VAL A 10 -4.88 40.53 -56.43
C VAL A 10 -6.00 40.36 -55.40
N ALA A 11 -7.18 40.94 -55.62
CA ALA A 11 -8.30 40.84 -54.70
C ALA A 11 -8.74 39.37 -54.46
N LEU A 12 -8.83 38.55 -55.52
CA LEU A 12 -9.15 37.13 -55.42
C LEU A 12 -8.11 36.33 -54.64
N ARG A 13 -6.81 36.60 -54.86
CA ARG A 13 -5.74 35.98 -54.07
C ARG A 13 -5.80 36.37 -52.61
N THR A 14 -6.12 37.63 -52.30
CA THR A 14 -6.30 38.09 -50.93
C THR A 14 -7.46 37.37 -50.25
N ILE A 15 -8.60 37.22 -50.94
CA ILE A 15 -9.74 36.45 -50.43
C ILE A 15 -9.34 34.98 -50.20
N ALA A 16 -8.68 34.32 -51.15
CA ALA A 16 -8.21 32.95 -51.00
C ALA A 16 -7.26 32.78 -49.80
N ASN A 17 -6.34 33.74 -49.60
CA ASN A 17 -5.44 33.76 -48.45
C ASN A 17 -6.19 33.98 -47.13
N LEU A 18 -7.22 34.84 -47.12
CA LEU A 18 -8.06 35.09 -45.95
C LEU A 18 -8.80 33.81 -45.54
N TRP A 19 -9.41 33.10 -46.49
CA TRP A 19 -10.05 31.81 -46.23
C TRP A 19 -9.07 30.77 -45.69
N ARG A 20 -7.85 30.71 -46.23
CA ARG A 20 -6.81 29.80 -45.74
C ARG A 20 -6.40 30.12 -44.31
N TYR A 21 -6.18 31.39 -44.00
CA TYR A 21 -5.84 31.86 -42.66
C TYR A 21 -6.96 31.55 -41.66
N GLU A 22 -8.20 31.87 -42.03
CA GLU A 22 -9.39 31.60 -41.23
C GLU A 22 -9.54 30.09 -40.95
N HIS A 23 -9.36 29.24 -41.96
CA HIS A 23 -9.40 27.79 -41.78
C HIS A 23 -8.28 27.28 -40.86
N GLN A 24 -7.06 27.80 -41.01
CA GLN A 24 -5.94 27.45 -40.15
C GLN A 24 -6.16 27.90 -38.71
N SER A 25 -6.70 29.10 -38.50
CA SER A 25 -7.06 29.65 -37.18
C SER A 25 -8.09 28.77 -36.48
N ARG A 26 -9.18 28.40 -37.18
CA ARG A 26 -10.19 27.48 -36.62
C ARG A 26 -9.61 26.12 -36.27
N ASN A 27 -8.77 25.54 -37.13
CA ASN A 27 -8.14 24.26 -36.84
C ASN A 27 -7.23 24.34 -35.62
N ALA A 28 -6.44 25.41 -35.49
CA ALA A 28 -5.60 25.66 -34.32
C ALA A 28 -6.43 25.76 -33.03
N GLN A 29 -7.57 26.48 -33.07
CA GLN A 29 -8.49 26.55 -31.93
C GLN A 29 -9.05 25.17 -31.55
N HIS A 30 -9.48 24.39 -32.53
CA HIS A 30 -9.98 23.03 -32.27
C HIS A 30 -8.91 22.10 -31.68
N ILE A 31 -7.66 22.23 -32.12
CA ILE A 31 -6.52 21.49 -31.57
C ILE A 31 -6.29 21.91 -30.12
N ALA A 32 -6.26 23.21 -29.83
CA ALA A 32 -6.08 23.73 -28.48
C ALA A 32 -7.19 23.25 -27.52
N ASP A 33 -8.45 23.34 -27.94
CA ASP A 33 -9.59 22.88 -27.14
C ASP A 33 -9.51 21.37 -26.85
N ARG A 34 -9.12 20.55 -27.84
CA ARG A 34 -8.93 19.11 -27.66
C ARG A 34 -7.74 18.80 -26.78
N ALA A 35 -6.63 19.52 -26.93
CA ALA A 35 -5.44 19.36 -26.12
C ALA A 35 -5.71 19.69 -24.65
N SER A 36 -6.45 20.77 -24.37
CA SER A 36 -6.88 21.12 -23.02
C SER A 36 -7.71 20.00 -22.38
N LYS A 37 -8.74 19.53 -23.09
CA LYS A 37 -9.60 18.43 -22.60
C LYS A 37 -8.82 17.14 -22.38
N LEU A 38 -7.86 16.83 -23.23
CA LEU A 38 -7.00 15.66 -23.08
C LEU A 38 -6.12 15.80 -21.84
N TYR A 39 -5.51 16.97 -21.64
CA TYR A 39 -4.68 17.25 -20.48
C TYR A 39 -5.47 17.11 -19.17
N ASP A 40 -6.67 17.68 -19.12
CA ASP A 40 -7.55 17.55 -17.95
C ASP A 40 -7.90 16.09 -17.64
N LYS A 41 -8.21 15.30 -18.68
CA LYS A 41 -8.47 13.86 -18.51
C LYS A 41 -7.25 13.10 -18.03
N MET A 42 -6.06 13.40 -18.57
CA MET A 42 -4.82 12.77 -18.11
C MET A 42 -4.54 13.12 -16.65
N ARG A 43 -4.78 14.36 -16.23
CA ARG A 43 -4.64 14.77 -14.83
C ARG A 43 -5.55 13.95 -13.92
N LEU A 44 -6.84 13.87 -14.25
CA LEU A 44 -7.80 13.07 -13.47
C LEU A 44 -7.39 11.59 -13.43
N PHE A 45 -6.92 11.03 -14.54
CA PHE A 45 -6.45 9.66 -14.59
C PHE A 45 -5.21 9.42 -13.69
N VAL A 46 -4.28 10.38 -13.63
CA VAL A 46 -3.13 10.31 -12.71
C VAL A 46 -3.60 10.35 -11.25
N ASP A 47 -4.58 11.20 -10.93
CA ASP A 47 -5.16 11.27 -9.58
C ASP A 47 -5.81 9.93 -9.19
N ASP A 48 -6.61 9.34 -10.10
CA ASP A 48 -7.23 8.02 -9.91
C ASP A 48 -6.20 6.92 -9.67
N MET A 49 -5.12 6.89 -10.47
CA MET A 49 -4.05 5.90 -10.33
C MET A 49 -3.29 6.07 -9.01
N SER A 50 -3.09 7.30 -8.54
CA SER A 50 -2.47 7.56 -7.24
C SER A 50 -3.36 7.04 -6.09
N ALA A 51 -4.68 7.28 -6.17
CA ALA A 51 -5.64 6.80 -5.18
C ALA A 51 -5.71 5.26 -5.13
N ILE A 52 -5.62 4.59 -6.28
CA ILE A 52 -5.52 3.14 -6.37
C ILE A 52 -4.24 2.65 -5.68
N GLY A 53 -3.09 3.28 -5.94
CA GLY A 53 -1.82 2.93 -5.30
C GLY A 53 -1.93 2.96 -3.77
N GLN A 54 -2.47 4.03 -3.21
CA GLN A 54 -2.69 4.14 -1.75
C GLN A 54 -3.64 3.07 -1.21
N SER A 55 -4.66 2.70 -1.98
CA SER A 55 -5.62 1.67 -1.58
C SER A 55 -4.98 0.28 -1.59
N LEU A 56 -4.08 0.02 -2.53
CA LEU A 56 -3.31 -1.22 -2.61
C LEU A 56 -2.32 -1.34 -1.44
N ASP A 57 -1.64 -0.25 -1.08
CA ASP A 57 -0.74 -0.22 0.08
C ASP A 57 -1.50 -0.55 1.37
N LYS A 58 -2.67 0.06 1.58
CA LYS A 58 -3.56 -0.24 2.71
C LYS A 58 -4.04 -1.69 2.69
N ALA A 59 -4.43 -2.20 1.52
CA ALA A 59 -4.85 -3.60 1.39
C ALA A 59 -3.70 -4.55 1.75
N GLN A 60 -2.47 -4.24 1.34
CA GLN A 60 -1.28 -5.02 1.66
C GLN A 60 -0.95 -4.97 3.15
N ASP A 61 -1.06 -3.80 3.80
CA ASP A 61 -0.89 -3.66 5.25
C ASP A 61 -1.94 -4.49 6.01
N ASN A 62 -3.21 -4.40 5.60
CA ASN A 62 -4.29 -5.18 6.21
C ASN A 62 -4.05 -6.69 6.04
N TYR A 63 -3.61 -7.11 4.85
CA TYR A 63 -3.23 -8.50 4.59
C TYR A 63 -2.08 -8.94 5.50
N ARG A 64 -1.00 -8.15 5.61
CA ARG A 64 0.14 -8.46 6.50
C ARG A 64 -0.31 -8.57 7.97
N GLN A 65 -1.18 -7.68 8.43
CA GLN A 65 -1.72 -7.74 9.78
C GLN A 65 -2.61 -8.98 10.00
N ALA A 66 -3.45 -9.34 9.05
CA ALA A 66 -4.26 -10.54 9.11
C ALA A 66 -3.38 -11.80 9.15
N MET A 67 -2.35 -11.86 8.32
CA MET A 67 -1.40 -12.97 8.32
C MET A 67 -0.61 -13.08 9.63
N LYS A 68 -0.24 -11.94 10.23
CA LYS A 68 0.37 -11.92 11.56
C LYS A 68 -0.56 -12.50 12.62
N LYS A 69 -1.85 -12.16 12.61
CA LYS A 69 -2.82 -12.74 13.55
C LYS A 69 -3.05 -14.23 13.28
N LEU A 70 -3.01 -14.64 12.01
CA LEU A 70 -3.26 -16.02 11.62
C LEU A 70 -2.10 -16.95 11.98
N ALA A 71 -0.88 -16.61 11.58
CA ALA A 71 0.24 -17.56 11.58
C ALA A 71 1.55 -17.04 12.22
N SER A 72 1.86 -15.74 12.15
CA SER A 72 3.22 -15.28 12.46
C SER A 72 3.38 -14.36 13.67
N GLY A 73 2.31 -14.11 14.42
CA GLY A 73 2.29 -13.22 15.58
C GLY A 73 2.29 -13.97 16.89
N ARG A 74 2.57 -13.24 17.98
CA ARG A 74 2.39 -13.75 19.36
C ARG A 74 0.92 -14.11 19.58
N GLY A 75 0.67 -15.34 20.01
CA GLY A 75 -0.65 -15.92 20.20
C GLY A 75 -1.41 -16.05 18.89
N ASN A 76 -0.75 -16.35 17.77
CA ASN A 76 -1.43 -16.54 16.50
C ASN A 76 -2.45 -17.68 16.55
N VAL A 77 -3.51 -17.56 15.74
CA VAL A 77 -4.67 -18.47 15.77
C VAL A 77 -4.28 -19.90 15.42
N LEU A 78 -3.34 -20.08 14.49
CA LEU A 78 -2.91 -21.41 14.05
C LEU A 78 -2.19 -22.17 15.17
N ALA A 79 -1.28 -21.51 15.89
CA ALA A 79 -0.61 -22.09 17.05
C ALA A 79 -1.61 -22.43 18.18
N GLN A 80 -2.62 -21.59 18.40
CA GLN A 80 -3.69 -21.89 19.36
C GLN A 80 -4.55 -23.09 18.94
N ALA A 81 -4.88 -23.19 17.65
CA ALA A 81 -5.64 -24.32 17.11
C ALA A 81 -4.87 -25.65 17.27
N GLU A 82 -3.57 -25.67 16.98
CA GLU A 82 -2.72 -26.85 17.21
C GLU A 82 -2.58 -27.18 18.71
N ALA A 83 -2.52 -26.18 19.59
CA ALA A 83 -2.51 -26.44 21.04
C ALA A 83 -3.75 -27.21 21.49
N PHE A 84 -4.94 -26.94 20.91
CA PHE A 84 -6.15 -27.71 21.19
C PHE A 84 -6.09 -29.15 20.67
N ARG A 85 -5.41 -29.39 19.53
CA ARG A 85 -5.12 -30.76 19.06
C ARG A 85 -4.29 -31.53 20.08
N GLY A 86 -3.25 -30.90 20.64
CA GLY A 86 -2.44 -31.47 21.72
C GLY A 86 -3.23 -31.79 23.00
N LEU A 87 -4.34 -31.09 23.23
CA LEU A 87 -5.26 -31.33 24.35
C LEU A 87 -6.33 -32.40 24.07
N GLY A 88 -6.27 -33.07 22.91
CA GLY A 88 -7.16 -34.20 22.57
C GLY A 88 -8.49 -33.80 21.92
N VAL A 89 -8.61 -32.58 21.38
CA VAL A 89 -9.79 -32.18 20.61
C VAL A 89 -9.80 -32.88 19.24
N GLU A 90 -10.93 -33.48 18.86
CA GLU A 90 -11.09 -34.18 17.58
C GLU A 90 -11.21 -33.19 16.41
N ILE A 91 -10.25 -33.25 15.48
CA ILE A 91 -10.21 -32.39 14.28
C ILE A 91 -10.57 -33.22 13.04
N LYS A 92 -11.64 -32.82 12.34
CA LYS A 92 -12.17 -33.55 11.15
C LYS A 92 -11.32 -33.36 9.89
N ARG A 93 -10.60 -32.25 9.77
CA ARG A 93 -9.62 -31.97 8.69
C ARG A 93 -8.52 -31.08 9.23
N GLU A 94 -7.28 -31.54 9.06
CA GLU A 94 -6.09 -30.85 9.54
C GLU A 94 -5.74 -29.66 8.63
N ILE A 95 -5.17 -28.62 9.23
CA ILE A 95 -4.51 -27.54 8.49
C ILE A 95 -3.18 -28.10 7.96
N ASN A 96 -2.64 -27.55 6.87
CA ASN A 96 -1.36 -28.00 6.33
C ASN A 96 -0.30 -28.05 7.46
N PRO A 97 0.30 -29.21 7.74
CA PRO A 97 1.18 -29.41 8.89
C PRO A 97 2.42 -28.51 8.84
N ASP A 98 2.96 -28.24 7.65
CA ASP A 98 4.14 -27.38 7.47
C ASP A 98 3.84 -25.94 7.90
N LEU A 99 2.64 -25.45 7.58
CA LEU A 99 2.21 -24.10 7.99
C LEU A 99 1.93 -24.02 9.48
N ALA A 100 1.39 -25.10 10.04
CA ALA A 100 1.06 -25.20 11.46
C ALA A 100 2.33 -25.22 12.32
N GLU A 101 3.32 -26.01 11.95
CA GLU A 101 4.62 -26.08 12.61
C GLU A 101 5.35 -24.72 12.56
N GLN A 102 5.43 -24.09 11.38
CA GLN A 102 6.02 -22.77 11.22
C GLN A 102 5.36 -21.72 12.13
N ALA A 103 4.02 -21.75 12.26
CA ALA A 103 3.29 -20.81 13.10
C ALA A 103 3.53 -21.03 14.60
N VAL A 104 3.66 -22.29 15.04
CA VAL A 104 4.00 -22.66 16.42
C VAL A 104 5.42 -22.22 16.76
N THR A 105 6.40 -22.55 15.90
CA THR A 105 7.81 -22.14 16.11
C THR A 105 7.95 -20.63 16.18
N GLN A 106 7.24 -19.89 15.32
CA GLN A 106 7.25 -18.43 15.38
C GLN A 106 6.65 -17.89 16.67
N ASP A 107 5.51 -18.42 17.16
CA ASP A 107 4.95 -18.00 18.46
C ASP A 107 5.95 -18.21 19.60
N GLU A 108 6.61 -19.37 19.61
CA GLU A 108 7.60 -19.72 20.63
C GLU A 108 8.81 -18.79 20.61
N GLU A 109 9.36 -18.50 19.43
CA GLU A 109 10.45 -17.53 19.25
C GLU A 109 10.05 -16.12 19.73
N TYR A 110 8.83 -15.67 19.42
CA TYR A 110 8.29 -14.41 19.93
C TYR A 110 8.22 -14.38 21.46
N ARG A 111 7.79 -15.48 22.09
CA ARG A 111 7.69 -15.58 23.54
C ARG A 111 9.06 -15.53 24.20
N LEU A 112 10.02 -16.31 23.69
CA LEU A 112 11.41 -16.32 24.14
C LEU A 112 12.07 -14.94 24.03
N ARG A 113 11.87 -14.25 22.90
CA ARG A 113 12.42 -12.91 22.68
C ARG A 113 11.76 -11.81 23.52
N SER A 114 10.54 -12.06 24.01
CA SER A 114 9.78 -11.11 24.84
C SER A 114 10.06 -11.20 26.34
N ILE A 115 10.95 -12.09 26.78
CA ILE A 115 11.42 -12.14 28.17
C ILE A 115 12.38 -10.96 28.38
N PRO A 116 12.06 -9.98 29.25
CA PRO A 116 13.04 -8.96 29.62
C PRO A 116 14.14 -9.61 30.45
N GLU A 117 15.39 -9.51 29.98
CA GLU A 117 16.58 -9.73 30.83
C GLU A 117 16.55 -8.69 31.96
N GLY A 118 16.04 -9.07 33.13
CA GLY A 118 15.90 -8.11 34.22
C GLY A 118 15.16 -8.60 35.45
N ARG A 119 15.67 -9.67 36.07
CA ARG A 119 15.64 -9.89 37.54
C ARG A 119 16.48 -11.13 37.89
N GLN A 120 17.80 -10.97 37.92
CA GLN A 120 18.70 -11.91 38.61
C GLN A 120 19.31 -11.34 39.90
N ASP A 121 19.01 -10.09 40.26
CA ASP A 121 19.54 -9.48 41.50
C ASP A 121 18.46 -9.39 42.59
N GLU A 122 17.92 -10.52 43.03
CA GLU A 122 17.39 -10.62 44.39
C GLU A 122 18.44 -11.32 45.25
N HIS A 123 19.38 -10.50 45.75
CA HIS A 123 20.29 -10.87 46.82
C HIS A 123 19.46 -11.23 48.05
N TYR A 124 19.30 -12.53 48.32
CA TYR A 124 18.83 -13.00 49.62
C TYR A 124 19.85 -12.57 50.68
N PRO A 125 19.50 -11.70 51.65
CA PRO A 125 20.43 -11.38 52.73
C PRO A 125 20.62 -12.64 53.58
N ASN A 126 21.89 -13.05 53.68
CA ASN A 126 22.32 -14.25 54.37
C ASN A 126 21.89 -14.22 55.85
N ASP A 127 21.27 -15.31 56.28
CA ASP A 127 20.75 -15.54 57.62
C ASP A 127 21.92 -15.82 58.60
N GLU A 128 22.73 -14.81 58.89
CA GLU A 128 23.87 -14.91 59.84
C GLU A 128 23.72 -14.05 61.10
N ARG A 129 22.57 -13.39 61.30
CA ARG A 129 22.38 -12.52 62.48
C ARG A 129 21.71 -13.18 63.68
N VAL A 130 21.17 -14.40 63.56
CA VAL A 130 20.44 -15.04 64.68
C VAL A 130 21.35 -15.87 65.60
N LYS A 131 22.57 -16.24 65.19
CA LYS A 131 23.48 -17.06 66.01
C LYS A 131 24.37 -16.28 66.98
N GLN A 132 24.30 -14.95 67.01
CA GLN A 132 25.19 -14.13 67.83
C GLN A 132 24.51 -13.45 69.05
N GLN A 133 23.24 -13.79 69.34
CA GLN A 133 22.51 -13.28 70.51
C GLN A 133 22.19 -14.34 71.57
N LEU A 134 22.83 -15.52 71.51
CA LEU A 134 22.66 -16.60 72.50
C LEU A 134 23.98 -17.04 73.17
N SER A 135 24.95 -16.15 73.30
CA SER A 135 26.08 -16.33 74.23
C SER A 135 26.25 -15.13 75.15
#